data_AF-A0A7J2MU05-F1
#
_entry.id   AF-A0A7J2MU05-F1
#
_cell.length_a   1.000
_cell.length_b   1.000
_cell.length_c   1.000
_cell.angle_alpha   90.00
_cell.angle_beta   90.00
_cell.angle_gamma   90.00
#
_symmetry.space_group_name_H-M   'P 1'
#
loop_
_entity.id
_entity.type
_entity.pdbx_description
1 polymer ?
#
loop_
_entity_poly.entity_id
_entity_poly.type
_entity_poly.pdbx_seq_one_letter_code
_entity_poly.pdbx_strand_id
1 'polypeptide(L)'
;MEEEKEITLRSEDILEFLRGIKKYERIVAPLLVITVLALAFYSRTLDIPNLHGYLVSMDDPYIFLRYTNYIVDLGYLPANDTLRYYPNGFDTTREMLLPSYFAAFLYKTLDAITPGID
;
A
#
# COMPACT_ATOMS: atom_id res chain seq x y z
N MET A 1 51.98 -13.16 11.77
CA MET A 1 51.08 -13.22 10.60
C MET A 1 49.80 -12.55 11.06
N GLU A 2 49.50 -11.40 10.44
CA GLU A 2 48.33 -10.52 10.64
C GLU A 2 48.08 -9.96 12.05
N GLU A 3 48.52 -8.72 12.25
CA GLU A 3 48.08 -7.86 13.36
C GLU A 3 46.58 -7.59 13.22
N GLU A 4 45.78 -8.03 14.20
CA GLU A 4 44.40 -7.57 14.38
C GLU A 4 44.40 -6.04 14.57
N LYS A 5 44.04 -5.30 13.52
CA LYS A 5 43.76 -3.87 13.64
C LYS A 5 42.45 -3.72 14.39
N GLU A 6 42.56 -3.44 15.68
CA GLU A 6 41.45 -3.02 16.53
C GLU A 6 40.88 -1.71 15.95
N ILE A 7 39.74 -1.78 15.25
CA ILE A 7 39.08 -0.60 14.67
C ILE A 7 38.39 0.14 15.82
N THR A 8 39.13 1.01 16.50
CA THR A 8 38.53 1.96 17.44
C THR A 8 37.84 3.07 16.65
N LEU A 9 36.56 2.86 16.31
CA LEU A 9 35.71 3.90 15.71
C LEU A 9 35.62 5.09 16.67
N ARG A 10 36.27 6.21 16.33
CA ARG A 10 36.19 7.44 17.14
C ARG A 10 34.93 8.20 16.77
N SER A 11 34.30 8.79 17.79
CA SER A 11 33.11 9.65 17.63
C SER A 11 33.33 10.79 16.63
N GLU A 12 34.58 11.23 16.51
CA GLU A 12 35.04 12.28 15.60
C GLU A 12 34.89 11.88 14.12
N ASP A 13 35.23 10.63 13.79
CA ASP A 13 35.16 10.08 12.43
C ASP A 13 33.69 10.00 11.96
N ILE A 14 32.77 9.66 12.88
CA ILE A 14 31.32 9.64 12.63
C ILE A 14 30.79 11.07 12.38
N LEU A 15 31.28 12.05 13.13
CA LEU A 15 30.88 13.45 13.01
C LEU A 15 31.33 14.06 11.67
N GLU A 16 32.52 13.71 11.21
CA GLU A 16 33.04 14.14 9.91
C GLU A 16 32.24 13.51 8.76
N PHE A 17 31.92 12.22 8.86
CA PHE A 17 31.04 11.53 7.91
C PHE A 17 29.65 12.17 7.81
N LEU A 18 29.01 12.49 8.95
CA LEU A 18 27.70 13.15 8.99
C LEU A 18 27.73 14.56 8.39
N ARG A 19 28.82 15.31 8.61
CA ARG A 19 29.02 16.62 7.94
C ARG A 19 29.20 16.48 6.44
N GLY A 20 29.91 15.44 6.00
CA GLY A 20 30.05 15.08 4.58
C GLY A 20 28.71 14.77 3.91
N ILE A 21 27.81 14.06 4.61
CA ILE A 21 26.46 13.75 4.12
C ILE A 21 25.62 15.02 3.93
N LYS A 22 25.69 16.00 4.85
CA LYS A 22 24.96 17.27 4.74
C LYS A 22 25.29 18.03 3.45
N LYS A 23 26.52 17.92 2.94
CA LYS A 23 26.91 18.54 1.66
C LYS A 23 26.09 18.02 0.47
N TYR A 24 25.67 16.76 0.52
CA TYR A 24 24.92 16.08 -0.54
C TYR A 24 23.45 15.86 -0.15
N GLU A 25 22.93 16.60 0.83
CA GLU A 25 21.57 16.46 1.36
C GLU A 25 20.51 16.40 0.25
N ARG A 26 20.64 17.22 -0.80
CA ARG A 26 19.71 17.25 -1.94
C ARG A 26 19.62 15.93 -2.72
N ILE A 27 20.63 15.07 -2.64
CA ILE A 27 20.67 13.75 -3.30
C ILE A 27 20.40 12.65 -2.27
N VAL A 28 21.04 12.75 -1.09
CA VAL A 28 20.92 11.73 -0.04
C VAL A 28 19.50 11.69 0.52
N ALA A 29 18.84 12.84 0.71
CA ALA A 29 17.47 12.89 1.23
C ALA A 29 16.45 12.17 0.32
N PRO A 30 16.32 12.49 -0.99
CA PRO A 30 15.39 11.76 -1.85
C PRO A 30 15.77 10.29 -2.02
N LEU A 31 17.06 9.95 -2.09
CA LEU A 31 17.51 8.56 -2.14
C LEU A 31 17.04 7.77 -0.92
N LEU A 32 17.18 8.35 0.27
CA LEU A 32 16.73 7.72 1.52
C LEU A 32 15.21 7.56 1.54
N VAL A 33 14.45 8.57 1.10
CA VAL A 33 12.98 8.48 0.98
C VAL A 33 12.57 7.37 0.01
N ILE A 34 13.19 7.32 -1.18
CA ILE A 34 12.93 6.26 -2.18
C ILE A 34 13.24 4.89 -1.58
N THR A 35 14.35 4.77 -0.85
CA THR A 35 14.74 3.51 -0.20
C THR A 35 13.69 3.07 0.83
N VAL A 36 13.22 3.99 1.67
CA VAL A 36 12.15 3.69 2.66
C VAL A 36 10.84 3.30 1.96
N LEU A 37 10.45 4.00 0.90
CA LEU A 37 9.24 3.67 0.13
C LEU A 37 9.37 2.31 -0.57
N ALA A 38 10.53 2.00 -1.15
CA ALA A 38 10.80 0.72 -1.80
C ALA A 38 10.76 -0.43 -0.79
N LEU A 39 11.35 -0.26 0.40
CA LEU A 39 11.28 -1.24 1.48
C LEU A 39 9.85 -1.42 1.99
N ALA A 40 9.08 -0.33 2.14
CA ALA A 40 7.69 -0.40 2.55
C ALA A 40 6.84 -1.16 1.51
N PHE A 41 7.01 -0.84 0.23
CA PHE A 41 6.34 -1.56 -0.86
C PHE A 41 6.70 -3.04 -0.85
N TYR A 42 8.01 -3.35 -0.87
CA TYR A 42 8.51 -4.72 -0.83
C TYR A 42 7.94 -5.49 0.37
N SER A 43 7.96 -4.91 1.57
CA SER A 43 7.43 -5.56 2.77
C SER A 43 5.92 -5.87 2.71
N ARG A 44 5.15 -5.12 1.92
CA ARG A 44 3.69 -5.25 1.82
C ARG A 44 3.22 -6.11 0.66
N THR A 45 4.07 -6.30 -0.35
CA THR A 45 3.79 -7.16 -1.51
C THR A 45 4.42 -8.54 -1.39
N LEU A 46 5.20 -8.80 -0.35
CA LEU A 46 5.68 -10.15 -0.05
C LEU A 46 4.50 -11.09 0.20
N ASP A 47 4.45 -12.16 -0.57
CA ASP A 47 3.50 -13.24 -0.36
C ASP A 47 3.68 -13.83 1.04
N ILE A 48 2.56 -14.06 1.73
CA ILE A 48 2.58 -14.76 3.01
C ILE A 48 2.80 -16.24 2.73
N PRO A 49 3.91 -16.85 3.16
CA PRO A 49 4.17 -18.26 2.91
C PRO A 49 3.04 -19.10 3.52
N ASN A 50 2.49 -20.03 2.73
CA ASN A 50 1.36 -20.90 3.07
C ASN A 50 -0.04 -20.25 3.10
N LEU A 51 -0.22 -19.04 2.55
CA LEU A 51 -1.57 -18.50 2.32
C LEU A 51 -2.17 -19.13 1.04
N HIS A 52 -3.12 -20.04 1.22
CA HIS A 52 -3.84 -20.65 0.09
C HIS A 52 -4.99 -19.73 -0.35
N GLY A 53 -4.73 -18.90 -1.37
CA GLY A 53 -5.71 -18.01 -2.02
C GLY A 53 -5.37 -16.53 -1.83
N TYR A 54 -5.56 -15.73 -2.88
CA TYR A 54 -5.47 -14.26 -2.86
C TYR A 54 -6.69 -13.67 -2.15
N LEU A 55 -6.89 -14.02 -0.88
CA LEU A 55 -7.99 -13.47 -0.11
C LEU A 55 -7.49 -12.21 0.57
N VAL A 56 -8.13 -11.10 0.20
CA VAL A 56 -8.12 -9.88 0.97
C VAL A 56 -8.41 -10.28 2.42
N SER A 57 -7.47 -10.03 3.34
CA SER A 57 -7.51 -10.63 4.69
C SER A 57 -8.79 -10.28 5.44
N MET A 58 -9.25 -11.12 6.37
CA MET A 58 -10.44 -10.87 7.23
C MET A 58 -11.73 -10.56 6.44
N ASP A 59 -12.86 -10.46 7.13
CA ASP A 59 -14.17 -10.30 6.49
C ASP A 59 -14.39 -8.89 5.92
N ASP A 60 -13.77 -7.87 6.52
CA ASP A 60 -14.03 -6.46 6.18
C ASP A 60 -13.72 -6.09 4.72
N PRO A 61 -12.61 -6.54 4.11
CA PRO A 61 -12.29 -6.08 2.76
C PRO A 61 -13.22 -6.61 1.66
N TYR A 62 -13.94 -7.71 1.91
CA TYR A 62 -14.94 -8.22 0.97
C TYR A 62 -16.09 -7.24 0.76
N ILE A 63 -16.43 -6.41 1.76
CA ILE A 63 -17.47 -5.40 1.57
C ILE A 63 -17.02 -4.33 0.58
N PHE A 64 -15.76 -3.90 0.68
CA PHE A 64 -15.20 -2.90 -0.21
C PHE A 64 -15.07 -3.45 -1.63
N LEU A 65 -14.65 -4.72 -1.78
CA LEU A 65 -14.62 -5.41 -3.06
C LEU A 65 -16.01 -5.50 -3.70
N ARG A 66 -17.03 -5.90 -2.92
CA ARG A 66 -18.40 -5.95 -3.42
C ARG A 66 -18.86 -4.56 -3.87
N TYR A 67 -18.68 -3.53 -3.05
CA TYR A 67 -19.04 -2.17 -3.43
C TYR A 67 -18.29 -1.68 -4.67
N THR A 68 -17.01 -2.02 -4.81
CA THR A 68 -16.23 -1.75 -6.02
C THR A 68 -16.88 -2.37 -7.24
N ASN A 69 -17.26 -3.65 -7.18
CA ASN A 69 -17.94 -4.33 -8.30
C ASN A 69 -19.27 -3.65 -8.65
N TYR A 70 -20.10 -3.31 -7.65
CA TYR A 70 -21.34 -2.55 -7.87
C TYR A 70 -21.08 -1.21 -8.58
N ILE A 71 -20.04 -0.47 -8.17
CA ILE A 71 -19.68 0.81 -8.79
C ILE A 71 -19.13 0.62 -10.21
N VAL A 72 -18.36 -0.45 -10.46
CA VAL A 72 -17.85 -0.76 -11.80
C VAL A 72 -19.02 -1.08 -12.74
N ASP A 73 -19.92 -1.96 -12.31
CA ASP A 73 -21.03 -2.49 -13.11
C ASP A 73 -22.17 -1.49 -13.32
N LEU A 74 -22.60 -0.80 -12.26
CA LEU A 74 -23.76 0.11 -12.30
C LEU A 74 -23.36 1.58 -12.49
N GLY A 75 -22.10 1.92 -12.20
CA GLY A 75 -21.63 3.31 -12.15
C GLY A 75 -21.92 4.03 -10.83
N TYR A 76 -22.63 3.39 -9.88
CA TYR A 76 -22.93 3.96 -8.57
C TYR A 76 -23.17 2.86 -7.52
N LEU A 77 -23.06 3.22 -6.25
CA LEU A 77 -23.43 2.34 -5.13
C LEU A 77 -24.84 2.69 -4.62
N PRO A 78 -25.78 1.72 -4.52
CA PRO A 78 -27.10 1.97 -3.93
C PRO A 78 -26.99 2.46 -2.48
N ALA A 79 -27.86 3.40 -2.09
CA ALA A 79 -27.85 3.97 -0.75
C ALA A 79 -28.28 2.96 0.34
N ASN A 80 -29.09 1.96 -0.01
CA ASN A 80 -29.48 0.88 0.90
C ASN A 80 -28.97 -0.47 0.39
N ASP A 81 -28.03 -1.06 1.11
CA ASP A 81 -27.52 -2.40 0.87
C ASP A 81 -28.43 -3.43 1.55
N THR A 82 -29.32 -4.03 0.76
CA THR A 82 -30.28 -5.04 1.22
C THR A 82 -29.63 -6.39 1.55
N LEU A 83 -28.36 -6.60 1.18
CA LEU A 83 -27.62 -7.83 1.48
C LEU A 83 -27.00 -7.80 2.88
N ARG A 84 -26.99 -6.64 3.56
CA ARG A 84 -26.54 -6.49 4.95
C ARG A 84 -27.75 -6.30 5.86
N TYR A 85 -27.71 -6.91 7.04
CA TYR A 85 -28.70 -6.72 8.10
C TYR A 85 -30.17 -6.89 7.63
N TYR A 86 -30.44 -8.00 6.93
CA TYR A 86 -31.78 -8.36 6.50
C TYR A 86 -32.77 -8.40 7.68
N PRO A 87 -34.02 -7.89 7.53
CA PRO A 87 -34.64 -7.39 6.30
C PRO A 87 -34.46 -5.89 6.02
N ASN A 88 -33.89 -5.13 6.95
CA ASN A 88 -33.91 -3.67 6.89
C ASN A 88 -32.87 -3.09 5.91
N GLY A 89 -31.77 -3.81 5.68
CA GLY A 89 -30.66 -3.33 4.87
C GLY A 89 -29.66 -2.51 5.69
N PHE A 90 -28.67 -1.97 5.00
CA PHE A 90 -27.66 -1.06 5.55
C PHE A 90 -27.56 0.22 4.73
N ASP A 91 -27.57 1.36 5.41
CA ASP A 91 -27.32 2.66 4.78
C ASP A 91 -25.84 2.79 4.40
N THR A 92 -25.52 2.65 3.11
CA THR A 92 -24.14 2.67 2.60
C THR A 92 -23.49 4.04 2.72
N THR A 93 -24.27 5.11 2.89
CA THR A 93 -23.74 6.47 3.09
C THR A 93 -23.04 6.63 4.44
N ARG A 94 -23.26 5.68 5.36
CA ARG A 94 -22.60 5.62 6.67
C ARG A 94 -21.27 4.86 6.65
N GLU A 95 -20.89 4.28 5.51
CA GLU A 95 -19.63 3.57 5.32
C GLU A 95 -18.54 4.49 4.74
N MET A 96 -17.27 4.19 4.99
CA MET A 96 -16.17 4.86 4.31
C MET A 96 -16.07 4.36 2.86
N LEU A 97 -16.69 5.06 1.91
CA LEU A 97 -16.78 4.62 0.51
C LEU A 97 -15.54 4.92 -0.35
N LEU A 98 -14.61 5.74 0.14
CA LEU A 98 -13.43 6.17 -0.61
C LEU A 98 -12.60 4.98 -1.17
N PRO A 99 -12.31 3.91 -0.41
CA PRO A 99 -11.58 2.77 -0.93
C PRO A 99 -12.26 2.13 -2.14
N SER A 100 -13.60 1.96 -2.08
CA SER A 100 -14.34 1.31 -3.15
C SER A 100 -14.41 2.14 -4.43
N TYR A 101 -14.65 3.45 -4.31
CA TYR A 101 -14.63 4.37 -5.46
C TYR A 101 -13.23 4.52 -6.05
N PHE A 102 -12.20 4.60 -5.20
CA PHE A 102 -10.82 4.68 -5.66
C PHE A 102 -10.37 3.42 -6.38
N ALA A 103 -10.71 2.23 -5.86
CA ALA A 103 -10.45 0.97 -6.52
C ALA A 103 -11.21 0.86 -7.86
N ALA A 104 -12.48 1.26 -7.93
CA ALA A 104 -13.25 1.28 -9.17
C ALA A 104 -12.65 2.24 -10.21
N PHE A 105 -12.17 3.41 -9.77
CA PHE A 105 -11.48 4.37 -10.63
C PHE A 105 -10.16 3.80 -11.17
N LEU A 106 -9.35 3.18 -10.32
CA LEU A 106 -8.10 2.53 -10.74
C LEU A 106 -8.38 1.42 -11.76
N TYR A 107 -9.35 0.55 -11.48
CA TYR A 107 -9.76 -0.51 -12.40
C TYR A 107 -10.17 0.06 -13.77
N LYS A 108 -11.11 1.03 -13.81
CA LYS A 108 -11.56 1.64 -15.07
C LYS A 108 -10.44 2.35 -15.82
N THR A 109 -9.50 2.96 -15.10
CA THR A 109 -8.34 3.63 -15.72
C THR A 109 -7.37 2.61 -16.32
N LEU A 110 -7.08 1.52 -15.61
CA LEU A 110 -6.17 0.48 -16.07
C LEU A 110 -6.76 -0.32 -17.24
N ASP A 111 -8.02 -0.72 -17.13
CA ASP A 111 -8.74 -1.44 -18.19
C ASP A 111 -8.87 -0.61 -19.47
N ALA A 112 -9.05 0.71 -19.35
CA ALA A 112 -9.05 1.61 -20.50
C ALA A 112 -7.68 1.69 -21.22
N ILE A 113 -6.58 1.50 -20.51
CA ILE A 113 -5.21 1.52 -21.08
C ILE A 113 -4.84 0.14 -21.62
N THR A 114 -5.20 -0.93 -20.91
CA THR A 114 -4.89 -2.32 -21.25
C THR A 114 -6.16 -3.16 -21.04
N PRO A 115 -6.99 -3.30 -22.09
CA PRO A 115 -8.25 -4.04 -21.97
C PRO A 115 -8.00 -5.52 -21.65
N GLY A 116 -8.76 -6.08 -20.70
CA GLY A 116 -8.68 -7.51 -20.35
C GLY A 116 -7.69 -7.86 -19.24
N ILE A 117 -7.45 -6.92 -18.32
CA ILE A 117 -6.83 -7.23 -17.03
C ILE A 117 -7.91 -7.84 -16.13
N ASP A 118 -7.93 -9.17 -16.04
CA ASP A 118 -8.74 -9.94 -15.08
C ASP A 118 -8.02 -10.08 -13.72
#